data_AF-A0A4S9XPN5-F1
#
_entry.id   AF-A0A4S9XPN5-F1
#
_cell.length_a   1.000
_cell.length_b   1.000
_cell.length_c   1.000
_cell.angle_alpha   90.00
_cell.angle_beta   90.00
_cell.angle_gamma   90.00
#
_symmetry.space_group_name_H-M   'P 1'
#
loop_
_entity.id
_entity.type
_entity.pdbx_description
1 polymer ?
#
loop_
_entity_poly.entity_id
_entity_poly.type
_entity_poly.pdbx_seq_one_letter_code
_entity_poly.pdbx_strand_id
1 'polypeptide(L)'
;MANLVSGSTAMVILLDEDEQNPFSVHKDLLCFYSPYHDRLLNGPFRGAGSTRIKLPVTSLVLKLFSTWLYTGQIITPSTQDACSVNNPERRIQYDRHHTKLVDL
;
A
#
# COMPACT_ATOMS: atom_id res chain seq x y z
N MET A 1 1.56 8.88 -17.05
CA MET A 1 0.63 9.66 -16.20
C MET A 1 1.27 9.87 -14.83
N ALA A 2 2.18 10.84 -14.67
CA ALA A 2 2.96 11.03 -13.44
C ALA A 2 3.29 12.50 -13.08
N ASN A 3 2.47 13.46 -13.52
CA ASN A 3 2.75 14.90 -13.28
C ASN A 3 2.12 15.49 -12.01
N LEU A 4 1.31 14.74 -11.26
CA LEU A 4 0.68 15.24 -10.03
C LEU A 4 1.65 15.34 -8.84
N VAL A 5 2.65 14.44 -8.78
CA VAL A 5 3.62 14.43 -7.67
C VAL A 5 4.65 15.56 -7.79
N SER A 6 4.92 16.04 -9.01
CA SER A 6 5.95 17.06 -9.23
C SER A 6 5.57 18.48 -8.77
N GLY A 7 4.30 18.74 -8.46
CA GLY A 7 3.82 20.08 -8.08
C GLY A 7 3.31 20.21 -6.64
N SER A 8 3.11 19.11 -5.92
CA SER A 8 2.53 19.10 -4.58
C SER A 8 3.54 18.70 -3.51
N THR A 9 3.79 19.58 -2.54
CA THR A 9 4.69 19.33 -1.40
C THR A 9 3.94 18.89 -0.14
N ALA A 10 2.60 18.91 -0.16
CA ALA A 10 1.80 18.60 1.01
C ALA A 10 1.78 17.09 1.26
N MET A 11 2.27 16.69 2.43
CA MET A 11 2.29 15.29 2.87
C MET A 11 1.22 15.03 3.93
N VAL A 12 0.69 13.81 3.91
CA VAL A 12 -0.25 13.29 4.90
C VAL A 12 0.30 11.96 5.41
N ILE A 13 0.24 11.77 6.71
CA ILE A 13 0.67 10.56 7.41
C ILE A 13 -0.56 9.67 7.59
N LEU A 14 -0.51 8.47 7.03
CA LEU A 14 -1.47 7.43 7.31
C LEU A 14 -0.97 6.59 8.48
N LEU A 15 -1.85 6.34 9.44
CA LEU A 15 -1.60 5.51 10.61
C LEU A 15 -2.47 4.26 10.50
N ASP A 16 -1.90 3.12 10.87
CA ASP A 16 -2.64 1.86 11.01
C ASP A 16 -3.44 1.85 12.32
N GLU A 17 -4.17 0.75 12.56
CA GLU A 17 -5.04 0.62 13.73
C GLU A 17 -4.30 0.82 15.06
N ASP A 18 -3.07 0.30 15.15
CA ASP A 18 -2.21 0.38 16.32
C ASP A 18 -1.36 1.68 16.39
N GLU A 19 -1.42 2.52 15.35
CA GLU A 19 -0.62 3.76 15.22
C GLU A 19 0.90 3.57 15.31
N GLN A 20 1.38 2.34 15.14
CA GLN A 20 2.80 1.99 15.27
C GLN A 20 3.58 2.26 13.98
N ASN A 21 2.91 2.26 12.84
CA ASN A 21 3.55 2.32 11.54
C ASN A 21 3.02 3.50 10.70
N PRO A 22 3.62 4.70 10.85
CA PRO A 22 3.25 5.86 10.05
C PRO A 22 3.77 5.75 8.61
N PHE A 23 2.89 5.97 7.64
CA PHE A 23 3.22 6.05 6.21
C PHE A 23 2.97 7.46 5.67
N SER A 24 4.01 8.12 5.16
CA SER A 24 3.87 9.45 4.55
C SER A 24 3.51 9.33 3.07
N VAL A 25 2.40 9.96 2.66
CA VAL A 25 1.92 10.00 1.27
C VAL A 25 1.60 11.42 0.82
N HIS A 26 1.71 11.69 -0.49
CA HIS A 26 1.34 13.00 -1.03
C HIS A 26 -0.17 13.21 -0.92
N LYS A 27 -0.56 14.34 -0.32
CA LYS A 27 -1.96 14.75 -0.10
C LYS A 27 -2.73 14.74 -1.41
N ASP A 28 -2.24 15.44 -2.42
CA ASP A 28 -2.98 15.62 -3.67
C ASP A 28 -3.12 14.30 -4.45
N LEU A 29 -2.11 13.43 -4.36
CA LEU A 29 -2.19 12.08 -4.93
C LEU A 29 -3.25 11.24 -4.22
N LEU A 30 -3.29 11.30 -2.89
CA LEU A 30 -4.30 10.60 -2.08
C LEU A 30 -5.72 11.10 -2.39
N CYS A 31 -5.91 12.42 -2.45
CA CYS A 31 -7.18 13.05 -2.80
C CYS A 31 -7.62 12.72 -4.23
N PHE A 32 -6.67 12.68 -5.18
CA PHE A 32 -6.93 12.32 -6.57
C PHE A 32 -7.54 10.91 -6.72
N TYR A 33 -6.97 9.92 -6.03
CA TYR A 33 -7.48 8.55 -6.07
C TYR A 33 -8.64 8.27 -5.11
N SER A 34 -8.93 9.20 -4.20
CA SER A 34 -9.94 8.98 -3.18
C SER A 34 -10.72 10.27 -2.86
N PRO A 35 -11.92 10.42 -3.44
CA PRO A 35 -12.82 11.55 -3.14
C PRO A 35 -13.18 11.65 -1.65
N TYR A 36 -13.13 10.54 -0.91
CA TYR A 36 -13.29 10.53 0.54
C TYR A 36 -12.19 11.34 1.24
N HIS A 37 -10.93 11.05 0.91
CA HIS A 37 -9.78 11.74 1.49
C HIS A 37 -9.71 13.21 1.06
N ASP A 38 -10.17 13.52 -0.16
CA ASP A 38 -10.32 14.90 -0.62
C ASP A 38 -11.27 15.70 0.28
N ARG A 39 -12.48 15.18 0.52
CA ARG A 39 -13.45 15.83 1.41
C ARG A 39 -12.99 15.87 2.86
N LEU A 40 -12.25 14.85 3.31
CA LEU A 40 -11.72 14.79 4.68
C LEU A 40 -10.64 15.84 4.93
N LEU A 41 -9.77 16.07 3.95
CA LEU A 41 -8.58 16.94 4.10
C LEU A 41 -8.79 18.37 3.59
N ASN A 42 -9.66 18.57 2.60
CA ASN A 42 -9.96 19.86 1.98
C ASN A 42 -11.38 20.37 2.30
N GLY A 43 -12.25 19.52 2.86
CA GLY A 43 -13.63 19.90 3.19
C GLY A 43 -13.75 20.65 4.52
N PRO A 44 -14.98 20.99 4.96
CA PRO A 44 -15.23 21.78 6.16
C PRO A 44 -15.18 20.98 7.47
N PHE A 45 -14.68 19.74 7.44
CA PHE A 45 -14.66 18.87 8.61
C PHE A 45 -13.69 19.39 9.68
N ARG A 46 -13.94 19.09 10.96
CA ARG A 46 -13.07 19.50 12.08
C ARG A 46 -11.63 18.94 12.00
N GLY A 47 -11.40 17.93 11.17
CA GLY A 47 -10.08 17.38 10.84
C GLY A 47 -9.47 17.92 9.55
N ALA A 48 -10.09 18.92 8.91
CA ALA A 48 -9.52 19.60 7.76
C ALA A 48 -8.23 20.32 8.18
N GLY A 49 -7.10 19.89 7.63
CA GLY A 49 -5.77 20.32 8.06
C GLY A 49 -5.04 19.35 8.99
N SER A 50 -5.68 18.27 9.45
CA SER A 50 -4.97 17.18 10.12
C SER A 50 -4.07 16.46 9.11
N THR A 51 -2.76 16.51 9.35
CA THR A 51 -1.75 15.81 8.55
C THR A 51 -1.65 14.32 8.91
N ARG A 52 -2.54 13.81 9.76
CA ARG A 52 -2.56 12.42 10.24
C ARG A 52 -3.96 11.84 10.09
N ILE A 53 -4.05 10.69 9.42
CA ILE A 53 -5.30 9.94 9.23
C ILE A 53 -5.09 8.54 9.82
N LYS A 54 -5.91 8.17 10.79
CA LYS A 54 -5.96 6.80 11.31
C LYS A 54 -6.94 5.98 10.49
N LEU A 55 -6.50 4.81 10.03
CA LEU A 55 -7.33 3.85 9.32
C LEU A 55 -7.42 2.55 10.14
N PRO A 56 -8.61 1.91 10.25
CA PRO A 56 -8.79 0.62 10.91
C PRO A 56 -8.29 -0.52 9.99
N VAL A 57 -7.01 -0.50 9.66
CA VAL A 57 -6.36 -1.45 8.77
C VAL A 57 -5.01 -1.83 9.35
N THR A 58 -4.51 -3.01 8.97
CA THR A 58 -3.17 -3.45 9.36
C THR A 58 -2.09 -2.68 8.60
N SER A 59 -0.91 -2.60 9.21
CA SER A 59 0.32 -2.10 8.58
C SER A 59 0.60 -2.68 7.18
N LEU A 60 0.31 -3.98 6.97
CA LEU A 60 0.51 -4.64 5.69
C LEU A 60 -0.40 -4.04 4.61
N VAL A 61 -1.69 -3.91 4.90
CA VAL A 61 -2.67 -3.31 3.97
C VAL A 61 -2.28 -1.88 3.65
N LEU A 62 -1.85 -1.12 4.66
CA LEU A 62 -1.43 0.27 4.49
C LEU A 62 -0.20 0.42 3.60
N LYS A 63 0.76 -0.51 3.73
CA LYS A 63 1.94 -0.60 2.85
C LYS A 63 1.56 -0.95 1.41
N LEU A 64 0.67 -1.93 1.20
CA LEU A 64 0.19 -2.28 -0.14
C LEU A 64 -0.54 -1.10 -0.77
N PHE A 65 -1.43 -0.44 -0.02
CA PHE A 65 -2.16 0.74 -0.46
C PHE A 65 -1.22 1.87 -0.87
N SER A 66 -0.22 2.18 -0.03
CA SER A 66 0.76 3.23 -0.33
C SER A 66 1.61 2.87 -1.56
N THR A 67 2.00 1.61 -1.71
CA THR A 67 2.74 1.13 -2.89
C THR A 67 1.91 1.30 -4.16
N TRP A 68 0.67 0.81 -4.14
CA TRP A 68 -0.26 0.96 -5.25
C TRP A 68 -0.54 2.42 -5.59
N LEU A 69 -0.65 3.30 -4.59
CA LEU A 69 -0.91 4.72 -4.79
C LEU A 69 0.14 5.38 -5.70
N TYR A 70 1.40 4.96 -5.60
CA TYR A 70 2.50 5.49 -6.41
C TYR A 70 2.78 4.71 -7.69
N THR A 71 2.63 3.39 -7.68
CA THR A 71 3.00 2.54 -8.82
C THR A 71 1.82 2.16 -9.71
N GLY A 72 0.59 2.29 -9.21
CA GLY A 72 -0.62 1.72 -9.81
C GLY A 72 -0.67 0.18 -9.73
N GLN A 73 0.27 -0.47 -9.04
CA GLN A 73 0.41 -1.93 -8.98
C GLN A 73 0.27 -2.45 -7.55
N ILE A 74 -0.47 -3.54 -7.40
CA ILE A 74 -0.55 -4.28 -6.14
C ILE A 74 0.54 -5.36 -6.17
N ILE A 75 1.61 -5.14 -5.41
CA ILE A 75 2.71 -6.09 -5.29
C ILE A 75 2.49 -6.90 -4.01
N THR A 76 1.98 -8.12 -4.15
CA THR A 76 1.93 -9.07 -3.04
C THR A 76 3.28 -9.78 -2.89
N PRO A 77 3.65 -10.24 -1.69
CA PRO A 77 4.90 -10.98 -1.50
C PRO A 77 5.00 -12.24 -2.38
N SER A 78 3.86 -12.84 -2.77
CA SER A 78 3.82 -13.92 -3.77
C SER A 78 4.18 -13.50 -5.20
N THR A 79 4.06 -12.21 -5.53
CA THR A 79 4.38 -11.65 -6.85
C THR A 79 5.82 -11.14 -6.93
N GLN A 80 6.49 -10.90 -5.80
CA GLN A 80 7.93 -10.60 -5.80
C GLN A 80 8.75 -11.80 -6.30
N ASP A 81 8.28 -13.02 -6.06
CA ASP A 81 8.87 -14.21 -6.68
C ASP A 81 8.49 -14.33 -8.17
N ALA A 82 7.32 -13.84 -8.60
CA ALA A 82 6.86 -13.90 -9.99
C ALA A 82 7.57 -12.90 -10.93
N CYS A 83 7.84 -11.66 -10.46
CA CYS A 83 8.65 -10.68 -11.22
C CYS A 83 10.17 -10.94 -11.09
N SER A 84 10.58 -11.92 -10.28
CA SER A 84 11.95 -12.44 -10.21
C SER A 84 12.11 -13.82 -10.86
N VAL A 85 11.15 -14.30 -11.67
CA VAL A 85 11.29 -15.52 -12.49
C VAL A 85 12.05 -15.22 -13.79
N ASN A 86 13.21 -14.59 -13.68
CA ASN A 86 14.28 -14.70 -14.68
C ASN A 86 15.63 -15.04 -14.01
N ASN A 87 15.64 -15.39 -12.72
CA ASN A 87 16.85 -15.85 -12.03
C ASN A 87 16.84 -17.39 -11.92
N PRO A 88 17.71 -18.12 -12.64
CA PRO A 88 17.69 -19.58 -12.72
C PRO A 88 18.03 -20.30 -11.40
N GLU A 89 18.54 -19.61 -10.38
CA GLU A 89 19.11 -20.22 -9.17
C GLU A 89 18.08 -20.65 -8.10
N ARG A 90 16.79 -20.30 -8.23
CA ARG A 90 15.74 -20.57 -7.20
C ARG A 90 14.86 -21.80 -7.50
N ARG A 91 15.24 -22.68 -8.43
CA ARG A 91 14.40 -23.81 -8.87
C ARG A 91 14.43 -25.07 -8.00
N ILE A 92 15.31 -25.16 -6.98
CA ILE A 92 15.57 -26.45 -6.29
C ILE A 92 15.05 -26.52 -4.83
N GLN A 93 13.97 -25.82 -4.47
CA GLN A 93 13.46 -25.89 -3.09
C GLN A 93 11.95 -26.11 -2.94
N TYR A 94 11.19 -26.23 -4.03
CA TYR A 94 9.72 -26.33 -3.97
C TYR A 94 9.13 -27.72 -4.26
N ASP A 95 9.90 -28.80 -4.06
CA ASP A 95 9.45 -30.17 -4.40
C ASP A 95 9.59 -31.19 -3.24
N ARG A 96 9.36 -30.79 -1.98
CA ARG A 96 9.48 -31.75 -0.87
C ARG A 96 8.35 -31.82 0.15
N HIS A 97 7.35 -30.93 0.15
CA HIS A 97 6.36 -30.92 1.25
C HIS A 97 4.88 -30.87 0.86
N HIS A 98 4.50 -31.30 -0.35
CA HIS A 98 3.06 -31.46 -0.65
C HIS A 98 2.70 -32.72 -1.42
N THR A 99 3.12 -33.87 -0.90
CA THR A 99 2.47 -35.14 -1.20
C THR A 99 2.24 -35.89 0.10
N LYS A 100 1.03 -36.46 0.24
CA LYS A 100 0.40 -37.14 1.39
C LYS A 100 -0.34 -36.15 2.30
N LEU A 101 -1.68 -36.13 2.37
CA LEU A 101 -2.61 -37.24 2.49
C LEU A 101 -3.98 -36.90 1.85
N VAL A 102 -4.27 -37.52 0.72
CA VAL A 102 -5.59 -38.11 0.43
C VAL A 102 -5.36 -39.63 0.42
N ASP A 103 -6.37 -40.40 0.81
CA ASP A 103 -6.39 -41.85 1.09
C ASP A 103 -6.08 -42.27 2.54
N LEU A 104 -7.10 -42.19 3.42
CA LEU A 104 -7.98 -43.32 3.83
C LEU A 104 -8.90 -42.90 4.98
#